data_AF-A0AA88YLU8-F1
#
_entry.id   AF-A0AA88YLU8-F1
#
_cell.length_a   1.000
_cell.length_b   1.000
_cell.length_c   1.000
_cell.angle_alpha   90.00
_cell.angle_beta   90.00
_cell.angle_gamma   90.00
#
_symmetry.space_group_name_H-M   'P 1'
#
loop_
_entity.id
_entity.type
_entity.pdbx_description
1 polymer ?
#
loop_
_entity_poly.entity_id
_entity_poly.type
_entity_poly.pdbx_seq_one_letter_code
_entity_poly.pdbx_strand_id
1 'polypeptide(L)'
;RTLWSKGYKNPCFRHRYKAHAQGGKEVNVTSFLQCVPYFFVAGFPKCGTTDLFDRMTGHPEFFRPSFKEIHWITRYRFVQPRQLRQYHIYHRKYKTRGFDYGFRQYTRIFDNLAVQLEKLSDVTNMTQKLTLQNGVTGDFSPSTVWDNDFFSYLPVNENRSIPRYTSADFVKEMNPCAKIIVLLRDPVNRLYSDYLFFPTSNQDPHDFHTKVLQSVTSFQDCLDTRDLRHCVFDVILNKAMPVRLRLGMYHVYIEEWFKRFPQEQILILRLEDYAKDMPSVLRRVFDYLQMSKLYICV
;
A
#
# COMPACT_ATOMS: atom_id res chain seq x y z
N ARG A 1 -22.75 -12.25 -4.11
CA ARG A 1 -22.15 -12.88 -5.30
C ARG A 1 -21.07 -11.96 -5.83
N THR A 2 -19.81 -12.27 -5.50
CA THR A 2 -18.61 -11.62 -6.05
C THR A 2 -18.60 -11.83 -7.56
N LEU A 3 -18.46 -10.76 -8.33
CA LEU A 3 -18.46 -10.80 -9.79
C LEU A 3 -17.01 -10.91 -10.31
N TRP A 4 -16.35 -12.01 -9.97
CA TRP A 4 -15.18 -12.48 -10.73
C TRP A 4 -15.70 -13.20 -11.98
N SER A 5 -16.02 -12.48 -13.06
CA SER A 5 -16.45 -13.17 -14.29
C SER A 5 -16.31 -12.40 -15.61
N LYS A 6 -15.61 -11.26 -15.67
CA LYS A 6 -15.57 -10.44 -16.89
C LYS A 6 -14.19 -10.22 -17.52
N GLY A 7 -13.16 -10.97 -17.10
CA GLY A 7 -11.83 -10.88 -17.71
C GLY A 7 -11.07 -9.58 -17.43
N TYR A 8 -11.49 -8.79 -16.43
CA TYR A 8 -10.76 -7.61 -15.96
C TYR A 8 -9.68 -8.01 -14.95
N LYS A 9 -8.58 -7.26 -14.92
CA LYS A 9 -7.48 -7.49 -13.97
C LYS A 9 -7.86 -7.12 -12.54
N ASN A 10 -8.48 -5.95 -12.34
CA ASN A 10 -8.99 -5.55 -11.04
C ASN A 10 -10.20 -6.41 -10.63
N PRO A 11 -10.18 -7.02 -9.43
CA PRO A 11 -11.37 -7.68 -8.91
C PRO A 11 -12.45 -6.64 -8.61
N CYS A 12 -13.63 -6.83 -9.20
CA CYS A 12 -14.74 -5.91 -9.02
C CYS A 12 -16.02 -6.64 -8.57
N PHE A 13 -16.86 -5.94 -7.82
CA PHE A 13 -18.14 -6.43 -7.36
C PHE A 13 -19.20 -5.34 -7.53
N ARG A 14 -20.44 -5.77 -7.81
CA ARG A 14 -21.56 -4.85 -7.96
C ARG A 14 -22.20 -4.64 -6.60
N HIS A 15 -22.15 -3.42 -6.09
CA HIS A 15 -22.87 -3.05 -4.89
C HIS A 15 -24.29 -2.65 -5.28
N ARG A 16 -25.30 -3.10 -4.52
CA ARG A 16 -26.69 -2.63 -4.64
C ARG A 16 -26.99 -1.73 -3.44
N TYR A 17 -27.44 -0.52 -3.70
CA TYR A 17 -27.90 0.40 -2.66
C TYR A 17 -29.42 0.49 -2.75
N LYS A 18 -30.10 0.23 -1.63
CA LYS A 18 -31.54 0.46 -1.51
C LYS A 18 -31.71 1.86 -0.92
N ALA A 19 -32.18 2.81 -1.72
CA ALA A 19 -32.63 4.07 -1.17
C ALA A 19 -33.93 3.83 -0.40
N HIS A 20 -33.97 4.13 0.89
CA HIS A 20 -35.22 4.11 1.64
C HIS A 20 -36.09 5.27 1.19
N ALA A 21 -37.10 4.99 0.38
CA ALA A 21 -38.18 5.94 0.15
C ALA A 21 -38.98 6.07 1.46
N GLN A 22 -39.09 7.29 1.99
CA GLN A 22 -40.06 7.55 3.05
C GLN A 22 -41.47 7.32 2.46
N GLY A 23 -42.26 6.44 3.06
CA GLY A 23 -43.68 6.27 2.70
C GLY A 23 -44.06 5.12 1.74
N GLY A 24 -43.33 4.00 1.74
CA GLY A 24 -43.85 2.73 1.19
C GLY A 24 -43.97 2.64 -0.35
N LYS A 25 -43.40 3.58 -1.10
CA LYS A 25 -43.29 3.50 -2.57
C LYS A 25 -41.96 2.87 -3.02
N GLU A 26 -41.95 2.37 -4.26
CA GLU A 26 -40.88 1.60 -4.89
C GLU A 26 -39.46 2.04 -4.50
N VAL A 27 -38.67 1.06 -4.06
CA VAL A 27 -37.26 1.23 -3.70
C VAL A 27 -36.44 1.30 -4.99
N ASN A 28 -35.98 2.49 -5.38
CA ASN A 28 -34.98 2.62 -6.43
C ASN A 28 -33.67 1.96 -5.97
N VAL A 29 -33.36 0.80 -6.56
CA VAL A 29 -32.10 0.08 -6.32
C VAL A 29 -31.06 0.63 -7.29
N THR A 30 -30.21 1.54 -6.83
CA THR A 30 -29.04 1.94 -7.62
C THR A 30 -27.96 0.88 -7.46
N SER A 31 -27.37 0.45 -8.57
CA SER A 31 -26.27 -0.52 -8.56
C SER A 31 -25.06 0.08 -9.24
N PHE A 32 -23.91 -0.01 -8.59
CA PHE A 32 -22.65 0.52 -9.10
C PHE A 32 -21.53 -0.48 -8.90
N LEU A 33 -20.55 -0.46 -9.80
CA LEU A 33 -19.35 -1.27 -9.74
C LEU A 33 -18.36 -0.68 -8.73
N GLN A 34 -17.77 -1.53 -7.89
CA GLN A 34 -16.63 -1.19 -7.05
C GLN A 34 -15.51 -2.19 -7.28
N CYS A 35 -14.28 -1.71 -7.29
CA CYS A 35 -13.10 -2.54 -7.51
C CYS A 35 -12.12 -2.41 -6.36
N VAL A 36 -11.41 -3.49 -6.06
CA VAL A 36 -10.21 -3.47 -5.20
C VAL A 36 -8.97 -3.30 -6.10
N PRO A 37 -7.83 -2.83 -5.58
CA PRO A 37 -6.64 -2.64 -6.39
C PRO A 37 -6.12 -3.99 -6.92
N TYR A 38 -5.62 -3.97 -8.15
CA TYR A 38 -5.00 -5.12 -8.79
C TYR A 38 -3.60 -5.39 -8.23
N PHE A 39 -2.89 -4.33 -7.87
CA PHE A 39 -1.53 -4.39 -7.36
C PHE A 39 -1.27 -3.41 -6.22
N PHE A 40 -0.16 -3.62 -5.52
CA PHE A 40 0.29 -2.79 -4.41
C PHE A 40 1.75 -2.41 -4.62
N VAL A 41 2.08 -1.13 -4.58
CA VAL A 41 3.45 -0.67 -4.29
C VAL A 41 3.56 -0.54 -2.78
N ALA A 42 3.90 -1.67 -2.17
CA ALA A 42 3.60 -1.94 -0.77
C ALA A 42 4.70 -1.52 0.21
N GLY A 43 5.87 -1.15 -0.30
CA GLY A 43 7.01 -0.75 0.51
C GLY A 43 8.25 -0.51 -0.32
N PHE A 44 9.35 -0.06 0.27
CA PHE A 44 9.46 0.54 1.61
C PHE A 44 9.49 2.07 1.50
N PRO A 45 9.20 2.84 2.57
CA PRO A 45 9.34 4.28 2.52
C PRO A 45 10.80 4.65 2.23
N LYS A 46 11.00 5.81 1.57
CA LYS A 46 12.33 6.33 1.20
C LYS A 46 13.10 5.47 0.18
N CYS A 47 12.40 4.61 -0.54
CA CYS A 47 12.94 3.73 -1.58
C CYS A 47 12.48 4.11 -3.01
N GLY A 48 12.00 5.34 -3.23
CA GLY A 48 11.62 5.83 -4.57
C GLY A 48 10.17 5.55 -5.02
N THR A 49 9.28 5.10 -4.11
CA THR A 49 7.89 4.76 -4.45
C THR A 49 7.08 5.91 -5.06
N THR A 50 7.39 7.16 -4.69
CA THR A 50 6.73 8.35 -5.26
C THR A 50 7.11 8.56 -6.72
N ASP A 51 8.39 8.43 -7.07
CA ASP A 51 8.82 8.56 -8.47
C ASP A 51 8.19 7.46 -9.32
N LEU A 52 8.19 6.20 -8.85
CA LEU A 52 7.50 5.11 -9.54
C LEU A 52 6.02 5.43 -9.79
N PHE A 53 5.30 5.93 -8.78
CA PHE A 53 3.90 6.33 -8.92
C PHE A 53 3.71 7.40 -10.00
N ASP A 54 4.54 8.44 -9.99
CA ASP A 54 4.45 9.53 -10.95
C ASP A 54 4.77 9.04 -12.37
N ARG A 55 5.77 8.16 -12.55
CA ARG A 55 6.08 7.53 -13.85
C ARG A 55 4.92 6.67 -14.36
N MET A 56 4.28 5.90 -13.46
CA MET A 56 3.14 5.06 -13.83
C MET A 56 1.96 5.89 -14.34
N THR A 57 1.78 7.14 -13.89
CA THR A 57 0.72 8.03 -14.42
C THR A 57 0.85 8.34 -15.91
N GLY A 58 2.04 8.16 -16.50
CA GLY A 58 2.23 8.28 -17.94
C GLY A 58 1.68 7.11 -18.75
N HIS A 59 1.30 5.99 -18.11
CA HIS A 59 0.85 4.80 -18.81
C HIS A 59 -0.68 4.83 -19.05
N PRO A 60 -1.19 4.68 -20.29
CA PRO A 60 -2.61 4.81 -20.61
C PRO A 60 -3.50 3.76 -19.92
N GLU A 61 -2.99 2.55 -19.71
CA GLU A 61 -3.69 1.50 -18.95
C GLU A 61 -3.58 1.67 -17.42
N PHE A 62 -2.85 2.66 -16.87
CA PHE A 62 -2.83 2.92 -15.44
C PHE A 62 -3.86 3.98 -15.05
N PHE A 63 -4.90 3.55 -14.35
CA PHE A 63 -5.93 4.43 -13.82
C PHE A 63 -5.48 4.91 -12.44
N ARG A 64 -5.03 6.15 -12.38
CA ARG A 64 -4.51 6.76 -11.15
C ARG A 64 -5.60 6.72 -10.06
N PRO A 65 -5.31 6.21 -8.84
CA PRO A 65 -6.22 6.31 -7.71
C PRO A 65 -6.42 7.77 -7.29
N SER A 66 -7.57 8.07 -6.68
CA SER A 66 -7.90 9.44 -6.23
C SER A 66 -6.89 9.99 -5.21
N PHE A 67 -6.25 9.10 -4.43
CA PHE A 67 -5.22 9.45 -3.45
C PHE A 67 -4.13 8.36 -3.40
N LYS A 68 -2.89 8.77 -3.15
CA LYS A 68 -1.78 7.86 -2.79
C LYS A 68 -1.60 7.81 -1.28
N GLU A 69 -0.82 6.84 -0.79
CA GLU A 69 -0.49 6.72 0.64
C GLU A 69 -1.75 6.65 1.51
N ILE A 70 -2.69 5.81 1.08
CA ILE A 70 -4.00 5.67 1.72
C ILE A 70 -3.85 5.12 3.14
N HIS A 71 -2.92 4.19 3.35
CA HIS A 71 -2.60 3.54 4.64
C HIS A 71 -3.81 2.89 5.33
N TRP A 72 -4.86 2.59 4.56
CA TRP A 72 -6.09 2.00 5.08
C TRP A 72 -5.83 0.56 5.56
N ILE A 73 -5.11 -0.24 4.78
CA ILE A 73 -4.73 -1.62 5.12
C ILE A 73 -4.07 -1.71 6.50
N THR A 74 -3.16 -0.78 6.80
CA THR A 74 -2.27 -0.85 7.96
C THR A 74 -2.75 -0.04 9.17
N ARG A 75 -3.46 1.08 8.97
CA ARG A 75 -3.82 2.02 10.05
C ARG A 75 -5.31 2.37 10.06
N TYR A 76 -5.80 2.96 8.98
CA TYR A 76 -7.11 3.63 9.01
C TYR A 76 -8.30 2.68 8.90
N ARG A 77 -8.08 1.38 8.68
CA ARG A 77 -9.10 0.35 8.92
C ARG A 77 -9.42 0.18 10.42
N PHE A 78 -8.46 0.50 11.30
CA PHE A 78 -8.57 0.26 12.75
C PHE A 78 -8.92 1.52 13.54
N VAL A 79 -8.33 2.67 13.19
CA VAL A 79 -8.42 3.89 13.99
C VAL A 79 -8.63 5.10 13.09
N GLN A 80 -9.49 6.04 13.52
CA GLN A 80 -9.70 7.27 12.77
C GLN A 80 -8.45 8.16 12.81
N PRO A 81 -7.99 8.74 11.68
CA PRO A 81 -7.00 9.82 11.57
C PRO A 81 -7.00 10.86 12.70
N ARG A 82 -8.18 11.35 13.09
CA ARG A 82 -8.35 12.39 14.12
C ARG A 82 -7.94 11.93 15.53
N GLN A 83 -7.90 10.63 15.77
CA GLN A 83 -7.43 10.07 17.03
C GLN A 83 -5.90 9.85 17.04
N LEU A 84 -5.24 9.97 15.89
CA LEU A 84 -3.80 9.78 15.75
C LEU A 84 -3.05 11.12 15.80
N ARG A 85 -2.94 11.75 16.98
CA ARG A 85 -2.26 13.06 17.17
C ARG A 85 -0.86 13.13 16.52
N GLN A 86 -0.08 12.06 16.58
CA GLN A 86 1.26 11.97 15.97
C GLN A 86 1.27 11.92 14.43
N TYR A 87 0.17 11.53 13.78
CA TYR A 87 0.04 11.45 12.31
C TYR A 87 -0.72 12.64 11.70
N HIS A 88 -1.24 13.57 12.51
CA HIS A 88 -1.92 14.79 12.02
C HIS A 88 -1.03 15.67 11.13
N ILE A 89 0.29 15.61 11.33
CA ILE A 89 1.28 16.36 10.53
C ILE A 89 1.24 15.91 9.06
N TYR A 90 1.07 14.61 8.78
CA TYR A 90 0.93 14.09 7.41
C TYR A 90 -0.44 14.39 6.78
N HIS A 91 -1.51 14.39 7.58
CA HIS A 91 -2.87 14.75 7.13
C HIS A 91 -3.00 16.21 6.68
N ARG A 92 -2.10 17.11 7.10
CA ARG A 92 -2.12 18.50 6.66
C ARG A 92 -1.79 18.65 5.17
N LYS A 93 -1.00 17.75 4.59
CA LYS A 93 -0.64 17.76 3.15
C LYS A 93 -1.65 17.01 2.28
N TYR A 94 -2.27 15.95 2.83
CA TYR A 94 -3.29 15.15 2.15
C TYR A 94 -4.63 15.30 2.89
N LYS A 95 -5.47 16.25 2.46
CA LYS A 95 -6.77 16.56 3.07
C LYS A 95 -7.72 15.36 2.98
N THR A 96 -7.67 14.45 3.95
CA THR A 96 -8.65 13.36 4.11
C THR A 96 -9.89 13.80 4.92
N ARG A 97 -10.38 15.04 4.72
CA ARG A 97 -11.58 15.52 5.42
C ARG A 97 -12.81 14.82 4.83
N GLY A 98 -13.52 14.05 5.67
CA GLY A 98 -14.86 13.51 5.34
C GLY A 98 -14.92 12.03 4.95
N PHE A 99 -13.88 11.24 5.21
CA PHE A 99 -13.94 9.79 5.00
C PHE A 99 -14.57 9.09 6.22
N ASP A 100 -15.64 8.36 5.97
CA ASP A 100 -16.07 7.23 6.80
C ASP A 100 -15.16 6.03 6.48
N TYR A 101 -14.73 5.26 7.49
CA TYR A 101 -13.51 4.42 7.43
C TYR A 101 -13.75 2.98 6.97
N GLY A 102 -14.92 2.71 6.40
CA GLY A 102 -15.31 1.38 5.91
C GLY A 102 -14.57 0.93 4.66
N PHE A 103 -14.60 -0.38 4.41
CA PHE A 103 -14.07 -1.02 3.21
C PHE A 103 -14.62 -0.40 1.91
N ARG A 104 -15.90 0.00 1.93
CA ARG A 104 -16.56 0.64 0.79
C ARG A 104 -15.87 1.94 0.38
N GLN A 105 -15.46 2.75 1.35
CA GLN A 105 -14.79 4.02 1.10
C GLN A 105 -13.36 3.79 0.61
N TYR A 106 -12.66 2.78 1.14
CA TYR A 106 -11.38 2.34 0.59
C TYR A 106 -11.49 2.01 -0.90
N THR A 107 -12.47 1.20 -1.30
CA THR A 107 -12.64 0.82 -2.72
C THR A 107 -12.99 1.99 -3.64
N ARG A 108 -13.62 3.06 -3.10
CA ARG A 108 -13.96 4.27 -3.88
C ARG A 108 -12.73 5.03 -4.39
N ILE A 109 -11.57 4.81 -3.77
CA ILE A 109 -10.32 5.44 -4.21
C ILE A 109 -9.91 4.94 -5.61
N PHE A 110 -10.45 3.79 -6.03
CA PHE A 110 -10.20 3.16 -7.32
C PHE A 110 -11.36 3.35 -8.32
N ASP A 111 -12.34 4.22 -8.01
CA ASP A 111 -13.53 4.44 -8.84
C ASP A 111 -13.20 4.97 -10.24
N ASN A 112 -12.03 5.60 -10.43
CA ASN A 112 -11.60 6.13 -11.73
C ASN A 112 -11.61 5.07 -12.84
N LEU A 113 -11.31 3.80 -12.52
CA LEU A 113 -11.47 2.70 -13.46
C LEU A 113 -12.91 2.17 -13.45
N ALA A 114 -13.48 1.94 -12.27
CA ALA A 114 -14.80 1.30 -12.12
C ALA A 114 -15.91 2.07 -12.85
N VAL A 115 -15.91 3.40 -12.75
CA VAL A 115 -16.89 4.29 -13.42
C VAL A 115 -16.77 4.21 -14.94
N GLN A 116 -15.55 4.08 -15.47
CA GLN A 116 -15.33 3.95 -16.91
C GLN A 116 -15.74 2.57 -17.41
N LEU A 117 -15.49 1.52 -16.62
CA LEU A 117 -15.93 0.16 -16.92
C LEU A 117 -17.46 0.01 -16.96
N GLU A 118 -18.21 0.81 -16.17
CA GLU A 118 -19.68 0.80 -16.24
C GLU A 118 -20.21 1.32 -17.58
N LYS A 119 -19.47 2.20 -18.24
CA LYS A 119 -19.82 2.80 -19.53
C LYS A 119 -19.20 2.08 -20.73
N LEU A 120 -18.58 0.92 -20.50
CA LEU A 120 -17.81 0.21 -21.53
C LEU A 120 -18.66 -0.19 -22.75
N SER A 121 -19.96 -0.42 -22.57
CA SER A 121 -20.91 -0.71 -23.67
C SER A 121 -21.03 0.45 -24.65
N ASP A 122 -20.85 1.68 -24.16
CA ASP A 122 -21.10 2.91 -24.90
C ASP A 122 -19.84 3.37 -25.67
N VAL A 123 -18.69 2.75 -25.38
CA VAL A 123 -17.42 3.04 -26.04
C VAL A 123 -17.36 2.35 -27.40
N THR A 124 -17.42 3.15 -28.47
CA THR A 124 -17.35 2.69 -29.86
C THR A 124 -15.91 2.55 -30.38
N ASN A 125 -14.97 3.33 -29.83
CA ASN A 125 -13.56 3.25 -30.21
C ASN A 125 -12.90 1.98 -29.65
N MET A 126 -12.48 1.07 -30.53
CA MET A 126 -11.89 -0.22 -30.15
C MET A 126 -10.60 -0.10 -29.35
N THR A 127 -9.73 0.87 -29.67
CA THR A 127 -8.48 1.11 -28.94
C THR A 127 -8.78 1.54 -27.51
N GLN A 128 -9.69 2.51 -27.33
CA GLN A 128 -10.12 2.96 -26.00
C GLN A 128 -10.77 1.83 -25.20
N LYS A 129 -11.58 1.01 -25.86
CA LYS A 129 -12.22 -0.15 -25.24
C LYS A 129 -11.20 -1.16 -24.73
N LEU A 130 -10.15 -1.46 -25.51
CA LEU A 130 -9.07 -2.35 -25.12
C LEU A 130 -8.25 -1.78 -23.95
N THR A 131 -7.91 -0.48 -23.97
CA THR A 131 -7.24 0.20 -22.86
C THR A 131 -8.03 0.11 -21.56
N LEU A 132 -9.35 0.27 -21.62
CA LEU A 132 -10.23 0.14 -20.45
C LEU A 132 -10.29 -1.29 -19.92
N GLN A 133 -10.34 -2.29 -20.81
CA GLN A 133 -10.36 -3.70 -20.43
C GLN A 133 -9.05 -4.16 -19.76
N ASN A 134 -7.92 -3.65 -20.25
CA ASN A 134 -6.59 -3.93 -19.71
C ASN A 134 -6.21 -3.02 -18.53
N GLY A 135 -7.04 -2.01 -18.27
CA GLY A 135 -6.81 -0.97 -17.27
C GLY A 135 -6.57 -1.55 -15.88
N VAL A 136 -5.64 -0.96 -15.15
CA VAL A 136 -5.30 -1.34 -13.78
C VAL A 136 -5.33 -0.16 -12.83
N THR A 137 -5.75 -0.41 -11.59
CA THR A 137 -5.52 0.49 -10.45
C THR A 137 -4.68 -0.22 -9.39
N GLY A 138 -3.93 0.55 -8.60
CA GLY A 138 -3.08 0.03 -7.54
C GLY A 138 -3.04 0.92 -6.31
N ASP A 139 -2.71 0.31 -5.17
CA ASP A 139 -2.49 1.01 -3.91
C ASP A 139 -1.00 1.34 -3.73
N PHE A 140 -0.69 2.59 -3.40
CA PHE A 140 0.67 3.10 -3.25
C PHE A 140 0.94 3.54 -1.81
N SER A 141 0.70 2.62 -0.87
CA SER A 141 1.08 2.78 0.53
C SER A 141 2.38 2.04 0.82
N PRO A 142 3.52 2.75 1.01
CA PRO A 142 4.79 2.13 1.33
C PRO A 142 4.84 1.56 2.76
N SER A 143 3.76 1.67 3.52
CA SER A 143 3.59 1.03 4.82
C SER A 143 3.09 -0.40 4.73
N THR A 144 2.48 -0.78 3.61
CA THR A 144 1.66 -2.00 3.51
C THR A 144 2.44 -3.26 3.87
N VAL A 145 3.71 -3.37 3.46
CA VAL A 145 4.52 -4.56 3.76
C VAL A 145 4.89 -4.68 5.24
N TRP A 146 5.21 -3.57 5.90
CA TRP A 146 5.88 -3.61 7.21
C TRP A 146 5.00 -3.17 8.38
N ASP A 147 4.07 -2.25 8.16
CA ASP A 147 3.32 -1.63 9.22
C ASP A 147 2.19 -2.54 9.67
N ASN A 148 2.43 -3.16 10.82
CA ASN A 148 1.48 -4.01 11.51
C ASN A 148 1.22 -3.47 12.92
N ASP A 149 1.52 -2.21 13.23
CA ASP A 149 1.51 -1.70 14.61
C ASP A 149 0.13 -1.67 15.26
N PHE A 150 -0.94 -1.78 14.46
CA PHE A 150 -2.33 -1.84 14.91
C PHE A 150 -2.88 -3.27 14.98
N PHE A 151 -2.02 -4.29 14.92
CA PHE A 151 -2.44 -5.69 14.89
C PHE A 151 -3.32 -6.11 16.08
N SER A 152 -3.12 -5.50 17.25
CA SER A 152 -3.86 -5.80 18.49
C SER A 152 -5.33 -5.37 18.43
N TYR A 153 -5.72 -4.52 17.47
CA TYR A 153 -7.13 -4.18 17.22
C TYR A 153 -7.90 -5.31 16.54
N LEU A 154 -7.21 -6.35 16.03
CA LEU A 154 -7.85 -7.55 15.56
C LEU A 154 -8.18 -8.45 16.77
N PRO A 155 -9.45 -8.85 16.98
CA PRO A 155 -9.83 -9.70 18.11
C PRO A 155 -8.99 -10.99 18.21
N VAL A 156 -8.60 -11.57 17.07
CA VAL A 156 -7.74 -12.77 16.99
C VAL A 156 -6.31 -12.57 17.51
N ASN A 157 -5.89 -11.30 17.68
CA ASN A 157 -4.61 -10.90 18.21
C ASN A 157 -4.71 -10.28 19.62
N GLU A 158 -5.88 -10.35 20.26
CA GLU A 158 -6.07 -9.86 21.62
C GLU A 158 -5.03 -10.49 22.57
N ASN A 159 -4.43 -9.67 23.43
CA ASN A 159 -3.40 -10.06 24.40
C ASN A 159 -2.11 -10.65 23.82
N ARG A 160 -1.84 -10.50 22.51
CA ARG A 160 -0.56 -10.90 21.91
C ARG A 160 0.45 -9.76 21.94
N SER A 161 1.72 -10.11 22.18
CA SER A 161 2.85 -9.18 22.09
C SER A 161 3.28 -8.88 20.65
N ILE A 162 2.99 -9.79 19.71
CA ILE A 162 3.32 -9.67 18.28
C ILE A 162 2.19 -10.22 17.38
N PRO A 163 2.07 -9.77 16.11
CA PRO A 163 0.99 -10.19 15.22
C PRO A 163 1.08 -11.67 14.87
N ARG A 164 -0.07 -12.37 14.99
CA ARG A 164 -0.29 -13.68 14.37
C ARG A 164 -0.76 -13.51 12.92
N TYR A 165 -1.68 -12.58 12.70
CA TYR A 165 -2.14 -12.15 11.38
C TYR A 165 -1.62 -10.75 11.09
N THR A 166 -1.17 -10.57 9.86
CA THR A 166 -0.53 -9.35 9.36
C THR A 166 -1.35 -8.71 8.24
N SER A 167 -0.88 -7.57 7.75
CA SER A 167 -1.41 -6.94 6.53
C SER A 167 -1.37 -7.89 5.32
N ALA A 168 -0.40 -8.81 5.24
CA ALA A 168 -0.32 -9.78 4.14
C ALA A 168 -1.52 -10.73 4.12
N ASP A 169 -1.96 -11.22 5.29
CA ASP A 169 -3.15 -12.07 5.42
C ASP A 169 -4.41 -11.35 4.93
N PHE A 170 -4.56 -10.07 5.32
CA PHE A 170 -5.70 -9.28 4.89
C PHE A 170 -5.70 -9.01 3.38
N VAL A 171 -4.55 -8.66 2.81
CA VAL A 171 -4.44 -8.43 1.35
C VAL A 171 -4.72 -9.72 0.58
N LYS A 172 -4.29 -10.87 1.09
CA LYS A 172 -4.56 -12.18 0.49
C LYS A 172 -6.05 -12.51 0.48
N GLU A 173 -6.74 -12.26 1.59
CA GLU A 173 -8.19 -12.47 1.68
C GLU A 173 -8.96 -11.52 0.74
N MET A 174 -8.54 -10.26 0.66
CA MET A 174 -9.19 -9.26 -0.19
C MET A 174 -8.98 -9.53 -1.68
N ASN A 175 -7.77 -9.89 -2.09
CA ASN A 175 -7.42 -10.18 -3.47
C ASN A 175 -6.32 -11.28 -3.50
N PRO A 176 -6.72 -12.57 -3.63
CA PRO A 176 -5.77 -13.68 -3.66
C PRO A 176 -4.75 -13.61 -4.79
N CYS A 177 -5.11 -12.93 -5.88
CA CYS A 177 -4.34 -12.74 -7.11
C CYS A 177 -3.59 -11.39 -7.15
N ALA A 178 -3.54 -10.65 -6.04
CA ALA A 178 -2.86 -9.35 -5.98
C ALA A 178 -1.38 -9.44 -6.39
N LYS A 179 -0.92 -8.45 -7.15
CA LYS A 179 0.50 -8.27 -7.47
C LYS A 179 1.15 -7.32 -6.49
N ILE A 180 2.29 -7.70 -5.92
CA ILE A 180 2.96 -6.94 -4.86
C ILE A 180 4.30 -6.45 -5.38
N ILE A 181 4.54 -5.15 -5.34
CA ILE A 181 5.80 -4.51 -5.73
C ILE A 181 6.44 -3.94 -4.46
N VAL A 182 7.69 -4.32 -4.23
CA VAL A 182 8.50 -3.85 -3.11
C VAL A 182 9.77 -3.21 -3.66
N LEU A 183 9.96 -1.93 -3.35
CA LEU A 183 11.19 -1.19 -3.64
C LEU A 183 12.06 -1.20 -2.38
N LEU A 184 13.29 -1.67 -2.56
CA LEU A 184 14.33 -1.68 -1.55
C LEU A 184 15.36 -0.61 -1.87
N ARG A 185 16.10 -0.21 -0.85
CA ARG A 185 17.28 0.65 -0.93
C ARG A 185 18.29 0.07 0.04
N ASP A 186 19.57 0.36 -0.13
CA ASP A 186 20.53 0.13 0.95
C ASP A 186 19.93 0.61 2.31
N PRO A 187 19.85 -0.28 3.33
CA PRO A 187 19.07 0.00 4.53
C PRO A 187 19.65 1.14 5.37
N VAL A 188 20.97 1.38 5.31
CA VAL A 188 21.64 2.50 5.98
C VAL A 188 21.24 3.81 5.31
N ASN A 189 21.36 3.89 3.99
CA ASN A 189 20.93 5.04 3.20
C ASN A 189 19.43 5.30 3.31
N ARG A 190 18.61 4.24 3.40
CA ARG A 190 17.17 4.36 3.68
C ARG A 190 16.95 5.00 5.04
N LEU A 191 17.60 4.50 6.10
CA LEU A 191 17.47 5.02 7.46
C LEU A 191 17.90 6.48 7.55
N TYR A 192 19.00 6.85 6.89
CA TYR A 192 19.46 8.24 6.86
C TYR A 192 18.47 9.16 6.11
N SER A 193 17.96 8.72 4.97
CA SER A 193 16.92 9.46 4.24
C SER A 193 15.62 9.59 5.03
N ASP A 194 15.33 8.60 5.87
CA ASP A 194 14.22 8.60 6.81
C ASP A 194 14.39 9.63 7.91
N TYR A 195 15.58 9.68 8.50
CA TYR A 195 15.99 10.67 9.49
C TYR A 195 15.83 12.09 8.94
N LEU A 196 16.43 12.40 7.80
CA LEU A 196 16.36 13.72 7.16
C LEU A 196 14.93 14.18 6.82
N PHE A 197 14.01 13.23 6.65
CA PHE A 197 12.63 13.55 6.27
C PHE A 197 11.80 14.13 7.43
N PHE A 198 12.08 13.76 8.68
CA PHE A 198 11.24 14.16 9.80
C PHE A 198 11.66 15.49 10.43
N PRO A 199 10.71 16.33 10.89
CA PRO A 199 11.03 17.61 11.53
C PRO A 199 11.80 17.48 12.85
N THR A 200 11.79 16.31 13.50
CA THR A 200 12.55 16.00 14.72
C THR A 200 14.03 15.74 14.46
N SER A 201 14.44 15.74 13.20
CA SER A 201 15.83 15.67 12.79
C SER A 201 16.45 17.06 12.81
N ASN A 202 17.62 17.16 13.43
CA ASN A 202 18.46 18.37 13.35
C ASN A 202 19.33 18.37 12.08
N GLN A 203 19.16 17.37 11.20
CA GLN A 203 19.92 17.17 9.96
C GLN A 203 21.44 17.17 10.17
N ASP A 204 21.87 16.74 11.34
CA ASP A 204 23.26 16.71 11.76
C ASP A 204 23.79 15.26 11.77
N PRO A 205 24.94 14.97 11.14
CA PRO A 205 25.51 13.62 11.12
C PRO A 205 25.82 13.05 12.51
N HIS A 206 26.21 13.89 13.47
CA HIS A 206 26.53 13.44 14.82
C HIS A 206 25.27 13.08 15.63
N ASP A 207 24.20 13.88 15.50
CA ASP A 207 22.87 13.55 16.02
C ASP A 207 22.34 12.24 15.40
N PHE A 208 22.48 12.06 14.08
CA PHE A 208 22.10 10.81 13.43
C PHE A 208 22.86 9.62 14.01
N HIS A 209 24.19 9.72 14.12
CA HIS A 209 25.03 8.66 14.69
C HIS A 209 24.60 8.30 16.12
N THR A 210 24.38 9.31 16.97
CA THR A 210 23.96 9.12 18.37
C THR A 210 22.62 8.40 18.47
N LYS A 211 21.62 8.82 17.68
CA LYS A 211 20.30 8.17 17.65
C LYS A 211 20.35 6.74 17.11
N VAL A 212 21.23 6.49 16.13
CA VAL A 212 21.47 5.13 15.62
C VAL A 212 22.06 4.24 16.70
N LEU A 213 23.12 4.68 17.40
CA LEU A 213 23.72 3.92 18.50
C LEU A 213 22.68 3.58 19.57
N GLN A 214 21.88 4.56 20.02
CA GLN A 214 20.80 4.34 20.99
C GLN A 214 19.80 3.29 20.51
N SER A 215 19.36 3.38 19.25
CA SER A 215 18.39 2.43 18.67
C SER A 215 18.99 1.03 18.53
N VAL A 216 20.27 0.93 18.15
CA VAL A 216 20.98 -0.35 18.01
C VAL A 216 21.15 -1.01 19.38
N THR A 217 21.56 -0.26 20.41
CA THR A 217 21.65 -0.77 21.79
C THR A 217 20.30 -1.31 22.25
N SER A 218 19.23 -0.51 22.18
CA SER A 218 17.90 -0.98 22.60
C SER A 218 17.40 -2.18 21.81
N PHE A 219 17.74 -2.27 20.51
CA PHE A 219 17.37 -3.42 19.70
C PHE A 219 18.19 -4.66 20.08
N GLN A 220 19.47 -4.50 20.41
CA GLN A 220 20.32 -5.58 20.89
C GLN A 220 19.84 -6.12 22.25
N ASP A 221 19.47 -5.24 23.18
CA ASP A 221 18.90 -5.64 24.48
C ASP A 221 17.64 -6.51 24.30
N CYS A 222 16.83 -6.22 23.28
CA CYS A 222 15.70 -7.08 22.92
C CYS A 222 16.16 -8.43 22.39
N LEU A 223 17.13 -8.46 21.47
CA LEU A 223 17.65 -9.71 20.88
C LEU A 223 18.32 -10.62 21.92
N ASP A 224 18.83 -10.07 23.01
CA ASP A 224 19.42 -10.85 24.10
C ASP A 224 18.37 -11.70 24.85
N THR A 225 17.08 -11.35 24.73
CA THR A 225 15.99 -12.02 25.45
C THR A 225 14.89 -12.58 24.54
N ARG A 226 14.84 -12.15 23.28
CA ARG A 226 13.76 -12.44 22.32
C ARG A 226 14.32 -12.70 20.93
N ASP A 227 13.53 -13.35 20.08
CA ASP A 227 13.91 -13.57 18.69
C ASP A 227 13.78 -12.30 17.83
N LEU A 228 14.41 -12.32 16.66
CA LEU A 228 14.42 -11.20 15.72
C LEU A 228 13.01 -10.76 15.29
N ARG A 229 12.11 -11.71 15.02
CA ARG A 229 10.73 -11.40 14.62
C ARG A 229 10.02 -10.65 15.75
N HIS A 230 10.23 -11.08 16.99
CA HIS A 230 9.67 -10.41 18.15
C HIS A 230 10.10 -8.93 18.22
N CYS A 231 11.41 -8.66 18.19
CA CYS A 231 11.93 -7.30 18.29
C CYS A 231 11.50 -6.39 17.12
N VAL A 232 11.40 -6.94 15.91
CA VAL A 232 10.92 -6.20 14.73
C VAL A 232 9.45 -5.80 14.84
N PHE A 233 8.61 -6.64 15.46
CA PHE A 233 7.18 -6.40 15.63
C PHE A 233 6.79 -5.79 16.97
N ASP A 234 7.71 -5.62 17.92
CA ASP A 234 7.43 -5.01 19.22
C ASP A 234 7.11 -3.51 19.08
N VAL A 235 5.84 -3.16 19.17
CA VAL A 235 5.38 -1.79 18.96
C VAL A 235 5.91 -0.83 20.02
N ILE A 236 6.14 -1.30 21.25
CA ILE A 236 6.59 -0.46 22.37
C ILE A 236 8.06 -0.09 22.15
N LEU A 237 8.91 -1.10 21.92
CA LEU A 237 10.33 -0.92 21.60
C LEU A 237 10.50 0.03 20.42
N ASN A 238 9.76 -0.23 19.33
CA ASN A 238 9.91 0.52 18.09
C ASN A 238 9.41 1.96 18.15
N LYS A 239 8.48 2.29 19.07
CA LYS A 239 8.06 3.67 19.33
C LYS A 239 9.01 4.41 20.25
N ALA A 240 9.77 3.70 21.08
CA ALA A 240 10.77 4.29 21.98
C ALA A 240 12.08 4.64 21.25
N MET A 241 12.41 3.91 20.18
CA MET A 241 13.64 4.17 19.41
C MET A 241 13.61 5.53 18.68
N PRO A 242 14.70 6.33 18.73
CA PRO A 242 14.76 7.64 18.10
C PRO A 242 14.86 7.61 16.57
N VAL A 243 15.22 6.47 15.97
CA VAL A 243 15.16 6.25 14.52
C VAL A 243 14.44 4.94 14.19
N ARG A 244 13.84 4.87 13.00
CA ARG A 244 13.08 3.70 12.54
C ARG A 244 14.00 2.59 12.01
N LEU A 245 14.82 2.02 12.90
CA LEU A 245 15.81 0.99 12.60
C LEU A 245 15.16 -0.25 11.96
N ARG A 246 14.06 -0.77 12.56
CA ARG A 246 13.37 -1.99 12.11
C ARG A 246 12.97 -2.00 10.63
N LEU A 247 12.69 -0.83 10.04
CA LEU A 247 12.27 -0.72 8.63
C LEU A 247 13.37 -1.16 7.65
N GLY A 248 14.64 -1.22 8.09
CA GLY A 248 15.74 -1.79 7.31
C GLY A 248 15.83 -3.32 7.38
N MET A 249 15.07 -3.97 8.27
CA MET A 249 15.02 -5.43 8.43
C MET A 249 14.05 -6.04 7.42
N TYR A 250 14.27 -5.74 6.13
CA TYR A 250 13.34 -6.06 5.04
C TYR A 250 12.95 -7.53 5.00
N HIS A 251 13.91 -8.43 5.23
CA HIS A 251 13.71 -9.86 5.14
C HIS A 251 12.60 -10.35 6.09
N VAL A 252 12.53 -9.83 7.33
CA VAL A 252 11.51 -10.23 8.32
C VAL A 252 10.10 -9.94 7.80
N TYR A 253 9.90 -8.78 7.16
CA TYR A 253 8.59 -8.43 6.61
C TYR A 253 8.30 -9.18 5.32
N ILE A 254 9.26 -9.23 4.38
CA ILE A 254 9.06 -9.85 3.08
C ILE A 254 8.78 -11.35 3.22
N GLU A 255 9.40 -12.01 4.20
CA GLU A 255 9.13 -13.42 4.50
C GLU A 255 7.66 -13.65 4.90
N GLU A 256 7.05 -12.75 5.70
CA GLU A 256 5.62 -12.84 6.03
C GLU A 256 4.73 -12.75 4.78
N TRP A 257 5.17 -12.03 3.74
CA TRP A 257 4.45 -11.95 2.47
C TRP A 257 4.63 -13.20 1.61
N PHE A 258 5.85 -13.78 1.54
CA PHE A 258 6.08 -15.05 0.86
C PHE A 258 5.31 -16.22 1.51
N LYS A 259 4.99 -16.15 2.81
CA LYS A 259 4.11 -17.13 3.48
C LYS A 259 2.65 -17.10 2.99
N ARG A 260 2.24 -16.11 2.19
CA ARG A 260 0.84 -15.92 1.72
C ARG A 260 0.73 -15.78 0.21
N PHE A 261 1.76 -15.27 -0.44
CA PHE A 261 1.81 -15.05 -1.88
C PHE A 261 2.94 -15.88 -2.50
N PRO A 262 2.68 -16.54 -3.63
CA PRO A 262 3.73 -17.20 -4.40
C PRO A 262 4.72 -16.17 -4.94
N GLN A 263 5.94 -16.61 -5.26
CA GLN A 263 7.03 -15.73 -5.61
C GLN A 263 6.72 -14.86 -6.84
N GLU A 264 5.97 -15.38 -7.79
CA GLU A 264 5.56 -14.69 -9.02
C GLU A 264 4.57 -13.54 -8.76
N GLN A 265 3.96 -13.50 -7.58
CA GLN A 265 3.09 -12.41 -7.12
C GLN A 265 3.87 -11.34 -6.33
N ILE A 266 5.20 -11.46 -6.17
CA ILE A 266 6.03 -10.47 -5.49
C ILE A 266 7.19 -10.03 -6.37
N LEU A 267 7.17 -8.79 -6.84
CA LEU A 267 8.25 -8.14 -7.56
C LEU A 267 9.10 -7.30 -6.60
N ILE A 268 10.35 -7.72 -6.40
CA ILE A 268 11.35 -6.95 -5.64
C ILE A 268 12.22 -6.14 -6.60
N LEU A 269 12.31 -4.83 -6.33
CA LEU A 269 13.11 -3.86 -7.06
C LEU A 269 14.13 -3.21 -6.12
N ARG A 270 15.31 -2.87 -6.64
CA ARG A 270 16.29 -2.06 -5.92
C ARG A 270 16.26 -0.64 -6.47
N LEU A 271 16.28 0.35 -5.59
CA LEU A 271 16.31 1.76 -5.97
C LEU A 271 17.57 2.08 -6.78
N GLU A 272 18.68 1.42 -6.45
CA GLU A 272 19.96 1.59 -7.13
C GLU A 272 19.88 1.16 -8.60
N ASP A 273 19.22 0.03 -8.89
CA ASP A 273 18.98 -0.41 -10.27
C ASP A 273 17.99 0.50 -10.99
N TYR A 274 16.93 0.90 -10.28
CA TYR A 274 15.92 1.81 -10.81
C TYR A 274 16.49 3.17 -11.19
N ALA A 275 17.40 3.71 -10.38
CA ALA A 275 18.10 4.97 -10.67
C ALA A 275 19.11 4.81 -11.82
N LYS A 276 19.74 3.65 -11.94
CA LYS A 276 20.74 3.37 -12.98
C LYS A 276 20.13 3.15 -14.36
N ASP A 277 19.03 2.41 -14.46
CA ASP A 277 18.34 2.08 -15.73
C ASP A 277 16.82 2.07 -15.54
N MET A 278 16.28 3.27 -15.36
CA MET A 278 14.86 3.51 -15.14
C MET A 278 13.97 2.95 -16.26
N PRO A 279 14.26 3.16 -17.57
CA PRO A 279 13.41 2.63 -18.64
C PRO A 279 13.31 1.10 -18.64
N SER A 280 14.41 0.39 -18.33
CA SER A 280 14.39 -1.08 -18.22
C SER A 280 13.56 -1.55 -17.03
N VAL A 281 13.74 -0.93 -15.86
CA VAL A 281 12.98 -1.30 -14.67
C VAL A 281 11.48 -0.97 -14.84
N LEU A 282 11.12 0.15 -15.46
CA LEU A 282 9.72 0.47 -15.77
C LEU A 282 9.10 -0.55 -16.72
N ARG A 283 9.81 -0.97 -17.78
CA ARG A 283 9.34 -2.05 -18.67
C ARG A 283 9.09 -3.34 -17.88
N ARG A 284 10.01 -3.73 -16.99
CA ARG A 284 9.82 -4.89 -16.11
C ARG A 284 8.59 -4.75 -15.21
N VAL A 285 8.30 -3.55 -14.68
CA VAL A 285 7.08 -3.28 -13.90
C VAL A 285 5.83 -3.43 -14.76
N PHE A 286 5.81 -2.86 -15.97
CA PHE A 286 4.67 -2.95 -16.88
C PHE A 286 4.41 -4.39 -17.33
N ASP A 287 5.46 -5.13 -17.72
CA ASP A 287 5.37 -6.55 -18.06
C ASP A 287 4.85 -7.37 -16.87
N TYR A 288 5.37 -7.10 -15.67
CA TYR A 288 4.91 -7.74 -14.44
C TYR A 288 3.43 -7.47 -14.15
N LEU A 289 2.95 -6.24 -14.38
CA LEU A 289 1.54 -5.85 -14.27
C LEU A 289 0.70 -6.22 -15.52
N GLN A 290 1.31 -6.93 -16.47
CA GLN A 290 0.69 -7.40 -17.71
C GLN A 290 0.14 -6.26 -18.57
N MET A 291 0.73 -5.07 -18.48
CA MET A 291 0.31 -3.88 -19.21
C MET A 291 0.93 -3.87 -20.63
N SER A 292 0.29 -3.15 -21.55
CA SER A 292 0.79 -2.99 -22.92
C SER A 292 2.19 -2.37 -22.97
N LYS A 293 3.03 -2.80 -23.92
CA LYS A 293 4.36 -2.20 -24.10
C LYS A 293 4.25 -0.73 -24.51
N LEU A 294 5.00 0.13 -23.82
CA LEU A 294 5.24 1.51 -24.25
C LEU A 294 6.64 1.63 -24.85
N TYR A 295 6.72 2.39 -25.95
CA TYR A 295 8.00 2.93 -26.41
C TYR A 295 8.32 4.13 -25.52
N ILE A 296 9.17 3.90 -24.51
CA ILE A 296 9.65 4.97 -23.64
C ILE A 296 10.69 5.76 -24.45
N CYS A 297 10.37 6.99 -24.85
CA CYS A 297 11.38 7.90 -25.40
C CYS A 297 12.36 8.25 -24.28
N VAL A 298 13.63 7.89 -24.48
CA VAL A 298 14.75 8.16 -23.56
C VAL A 298 15.32 9.54 -23.86
#